data_AF-A0A967SPP2-F1
#
_entry.id   AF-A0A967SPP2-F1
#
_cell.length_a   1.000
_cell.length_b   1.000
_cell.length_c   1.000
_cell.angle_alpha   90.00
_cell.angle_beta   90.00
_cell.angle_gamma   90.00
#
_symmetry.space_group_name_H-M   'P 1'
#
loop_
_entity.id
_entity.type
_entity.pdbx_description
1 polymer ?
#
loop_
_entity_poly.entity_id
_entity_poly.type
_entity_poly.pdbx_seq_one_letter_code
_entity_poly.pdbx_strand_id
1 'polypeptide(L)'
;MTALRPIALPTMLAIGLALPASAQTAPAATDPVPRWVIELEAGPAWQSYNDVEIPNDGSATRFSLYDLAGAGPWPAGRIYVTWNIDDRHGIRLLAAPFSLTETGTP
;
A
#
# COMPACT_ATOMS: atom_id res chain seq x y z
N MET A 1 -20.58 22.55 46.60
CA MET A 1 -19.53 21.82 47.35
C MET A 1 -19.38 20.45 46.73
N THR A 2 -18.23 20.23 46.11
CA THR A 2 -17.82 19.04 45.37
C THR A 2 -17.80 17.81 46.26
N ALA A 3 -18.42 16.70 45.82
CA ALA A 3 -18.19 15.38 46.40
C ALA A 3 -17.95 14.36 45.28
N LEU A 4 -16.77 13.75 45.35
CA LEU A 4 -16.15 12.76 44.47
C LEU A 4 -17.12 11.65 43.99
N ARG A 5 -17.10 11.37 42.69
CA ARG A 5 -17.59 10.10 42.14
C ARG A 5 -16.47 9.05 42.27
N PRO A 6 -16.75 7.81 42.70
CA PRO A 6 -15.73 6.78 42.84
C PRO A 6 -15.21 6.35 41.45
N ILE A 7 -13.89 6.43 41.28
CA ILE A 7 -13.16 5.90 40.12
C ILE A 7 -13.21 4.38 40.20
N ALA A 8 -13.89 3.74 39.27
CA ALA A 8 -13.83 2.30 39.09
C ALA A 8 -12.43 1.90 38.60
N LEU A 9 -11.75 1.07 39.38
CA LEU A 9 -10.44 0.51 39.07
C LEU A 9 -10.55 -0.39 37.82
N PRO A 10 -9.70 -0.27 36.78
CA PRO A 10 -9.74 -1.20 35.66
C PRO A 10 -9.21 -2.56 36.12
N THR A 11 -10.04 -3.59 35.94
CA THR A 11 -9.70 -5.00 36.14
C THR A 11 -8.44 -5.34 35.32
N MET A 12 -7.31 -5.56 35.99
CA MET A 12 -6.11 -6.09 35.35
C MET A 12 -6.34 -7.56 34.96
N LEU A 13 -6.38 -7.80 33.66
CA LEU A 13 -6.35 -9.13 33.06
C LEU A 13 -4.91 -9.67 33.17
N ALA A 14 -4.70 -10.69 34.00
CA ALA A 14 -3.42 -11.38 34.11
C ALA A 14 -3.17 -12.25 32.86
N ILE A 15 -2.13 -11.92 32.10
CA ILE A 15 -1.64 -12.74 30.99
C ILE A 15 -0.69 -13.79 31.58
N GLY A 16 -1.10 -15.07 31.55
CA GLY A 16 -0.28 -16.19 31.98
C GLY A 16 0.90 -16.42 31.03
N LEU A 17 2.11 -16.52 31.59
CA LEU A 17 3.35 -16.81 30.87
C LEU A 17 3.45 -18.33 30.64
N ALA A 18 3.23 -18.79 29.41
CA ALA A 18 3.45 -20.18 29.02
C ALA A 18 4.93 -20.41 28.64
N LEU A 19 5.57 -21.40 29.27
CA LEU A 19 6.91 -21.87 28.94
C LEU A 19 6.92 -22.52 27.53
N PRO A 20 7.93 -22.29 26.68
CA PRO A 20 7.97 -22.91 25.37
C PRO A 20 8.30 -24.40 25.50
N ALA A 21 7.37 -25.25 25.06
CA ALA A 21 7.67 -26.64 24.73
C ALA A 21 8.64 -26.67 23.54
N SER A 22 9.67 -27.51 23.62
CA SER A 22 10.67 -27.70 22.58
C SER A 22 10.00 -28.17 21.29
N ALA A 23 9.75 -27.26 20.36
CA ALA A 23 9.26 -27.60 19.03
C ALA A 23 10.38 -28.31 18.26
N GLN A 24 10.20 -29.59 17.94
CA GLN A 24 11.00 -30.23 16.90
C GLN A 24 10.73 -29.50 15.58
N THR A 25 11.73 -28.76 15.09
CA THR A 25 11.74 -28.24 13.72
C THR A 25 11.79 -29.41 12.76
N ALA A 26 10.64 -29.79 12.22
CA ALA A 26 10.58 -30.60 11.02
C ALA A 26 11.33 -29.85 9.89
N PRO A 27 12.04 -30.56 8.99
CA PRO A 27 12.60 -29.91 7.81
C PRO A 27 11.44 -29.25 7.05
N ALA A 28 11.56 -27.95 6.80
CA ALA A 28 10.58 -27.23 6.01
C ALA A 28 10.55 -27.87 4.62
N ALA A 29 9.43 -28.53 4.28
CA ALA A 29 9.15 -28.87 2.90
C ALA A 29 9.14 -27.54 2.13
N THR A 30 10.02 -27.42 1.13
CA THR A 30 9.99 -26.27 0.24
C THR A 30 8.87 -26.50 -0.74
N ASP A 31 7.77 -25.76 -0.59
CA ASP A 31 6.72 -25.76 -1.60
C ASP A 31 7.33 -25.28 -2.92
N PRO A 32 7.10 -26.00 -4.03
CA PRO A 32 7.63 -25.60 -5.32
C PRO A 32 7.09 -24.21 -5.70
N VAL A 33 7.98 -23.31 -6.10
CA VAL A 33 7.59 -21.97 -6.55
C VAL A 33 6.66 -22.09 -7.76
N PRO A 34 5.45 -21.52 -7.74
CA PRO A 34 4.54 -21.60 -8.87
C PRO A 34 5.18 -20.98 -10.11
N ARG A 35 5.17 -21.70 -11.24
CA ARG A 35 5.73 -21.19 -12.51
C ARG A 35 5.03 -19.91 -12.98
N TRP A 36 3.73 -19.79 -12.73
CA TRP A 36 2.92 -18.63 -13.09
C TRP A 36 2.21 -18.08 -11.87
N VAL A 37 2.30 -16.76 -11.67
CA VAL A 37 1.60 -16.05 -10.60
C VAL A 37 0.89 -14.86 -11.22
N ILE A 38 -0.40 -14.71 -10.94
CA ILE A 38 -1.20 -13.55 -11.34
C ILE A 38 -1.67 -12.87 -10.06
N GLU A 39 -1.37 -11.58 -9.93
CA GLU A 39 -1.76 -10.78 -8.76
C GLU A 39 -2.59 -9.58 -9.23
N LEU A 40 -3.66 -9.30 -8.49
CA LEU A 40 -4.52 -8.14 -8.68
C LEU A 40 -4.45 -7.29 -7.42
N GLU A 41 -4.16 -6.00 -7.60
CA GLU A 41 -4.23 -5.01 -6.54
C GLU A 41 -5.18 -3.91 -6.96
N ALA A 42 -6.04 -3.49 -6.03
CA ALA A 42 -6.93 -2.36 -6.20
C ALA A 42 -6.92 -1.55 -4.91
N GLY A 43 -6.97 -0.23 -5.04
CA GLY A 43 -6.95 0.63 -3.88
C GLY A 43 -7.03 2.10 -4.24
N PRO A 44 -7.27 2.95 -3.23
CA PRO A 44 -7.13 4.38 -3.38
C PRO A 44 -5.68 4.77 -3.71
N ALA A 45 -5.52 5.70 -4.63
CA ALA A 45 -4.28 6.40 -4.94
C ALA A 45 -4.39 7.86 -4.49
N TRP A 46 -3.30 8.36 -3.91
CA TRP A 46 -3.18 9.76 -3.51
C TRP A 46 -2.00 10.38 -4.22
N GLN A 47 -2.07 11.68 -4.42
CA GLN A 47 -0.93 12.48 -4.87
C GLN A 47 -0.64 13.57 -3.86
N SER A 48 0.63 13.92 -3.75
CA SER A 48 1.12 15.02 -2.93
C SER A 48 1.74 16.08 -3.84
N TYR A 49 2.83 16.72 -3.41
CA TYR A 49 3.51 17.78 -4.14
C TYR A 49 3.93 17.34 -5.55
N ASN A 50 3.23 17.88 -6.55
CA ASN A 50 3.45 17.59 -7.97
C ASN A 50 3.32 18.88 -8.78
N ASP A 51 4.45 19.50 -9.09
CA ASP A 51 4.51 20.71 -9.93
C ASP A 51 4.76 20.30 -11.39
N VAL A 52 3.90 20.78 -12.28
CA VAL A 52 3.93 20.47 -13.71
C VAL A 52 3.90 21.75 -14.54
N GLU A 53 4.21 21.66 -15.83
CA GLU A 53 4.18 22.78 -16.77
C GLU A 53 3.64 22.30 -18.12
N ILE A 54 3.04 23.22 -18.88
CA ILE A 54 2.47 22.95 -20.21
C ILE A 54 2.92 24.06 -21.17
N PRO A 55 3.70 23.78 -22.23
CA PRO A 55 4.33 22.49 -22.55
C PRO A 55 5.44 22.08 -21.55
N ASN A 56 5.70 20.78 -21.43
CA ASN A 56 6.74 20.20 -20.54
C ASN A 56 8.13 20.22 -21.21
N ASP A 57 8.62 21.42 -21.54
CA ASP A 57 9.90 21.66 -22.22
C ASP A 57 10.77 22.73 -21.56
N GLY A 58 10.38 23.22 -20.37
CA GLY A 58 11.08 24.26 -19.62
C GLY A 58 10.77 25.69 -20.05
N SER A 59 9.89 25.91 -21.04
CA SER A 59 9.55 27.25 -21.53
C SER A 59 8.35 27.89 -20.82
N ALA A 60 7.58 27.11 -20.08
CA ALA A 60 6.32 27.52 -19.46
C ALA A 60 6.42 27.72 -17.95
N THR A 61 5.42 28.39 -17.38
CA THR A 61 5.29 28.54 -15.93
C THR A 61 4.85 27.22 -15.31
N ARG A 62 5.52 26.84 -14.21
CA ARG A 62 5.12 25.69 -13.39
C ARG A 62 3.93 26.03 -12.51
N PHE A 63 3.01 25.09 -12.39
CA PHE A 63 1.87 25.16 -11.50
C PHE A 63 1.68 23.83 -10.78
N SER A 64 1.05 23.88 -9.61
CA SER A 64 0.79 22.72 -8.76
C SER A 64 -0.40 21.92 -9.30
N LEU A 65 -0.15 20.67 -9.70
CA LEU A 65 -1.21 19.72 -10.05
C LEU A 65 -2.04 19.33 -8.84
N TYR A 66 -1.46 19.42 -7.63
CA TYR A 66 -2.18 19.21 -6.39
C TYR A 66 -3.29 20.25 -6.20
N ASP A 67 -3.03 21.53 -6.50
CA ASP A 67 -4.03 22.59 -6.37
C ASP A 67 -5.08 22.53 -7.49
N LEU A 68 -4.70 21.97 -8.65
CA LEU A 68 -5.58 21.82 -9.81
C LEU A 68 -6.51 20.59 -9.71
N ALA A 69 -5.92 19.42 -9.49
CA ALA A 69 -6.63 18.14 -9.50
C ALA A 69 -6.93 17.60 -8.09
N GLY A 70 -6.36 18.18 -7.03
CA GLY A 70 -6.55 17.70 -5.67
C GLY A 70 -5.68 16.48 -5.29
N ALA A 71 -5.76 16.08 -4.02
CA ALA A 71 -4.92 15.04 -3.42
C ALA A 71 -5.38 13.60 -3.68
N GLY A 72 -6.57 13.39 -4.24
CA GLY A 72 -7.30 12.12 -4.19
C GLY A 72 -8.17 11.98 -2.93
N PRO A 73 -8.65 10.77 -2.57
CA PRO A 73 -8.28 9.48 -3.16
C PRO A 73 -8.91 9.21 -4.53
N TRP A 74 -8.12 8.64 -5.44
CA TRP A 74 -8.56 8.16 -6.76
C TRP A 74 -8.60 6.64 -6.79
N PRO A 75 -9.60 6.00 -7.41
CA PRO A 75 -9.57 4.56 -7.59
C PRO A 75 -8.43 4.18 -8.53
N ALA A 76 -7.57 3.26 -8.10
CA ALA A 76 -6.48 2.73 -8.91
C ALA A 76 -6.44 1.21 -8.81
N GLY A 77 -5.85 0.59 -9.83
CA GLY A 77 -5.63 -0.84 -9.85
C GLY A 77 -4.41 -1.20 -10.68
N ARG A 78 -3.80 -2.33 -10.34
CA ARG A 78 -2.68 -2.90 -11.08
C ARG A 78 -2.75 -4.41 -11.11
N ILE A 79 -2.28 -4.97 -12.21
CA ILE A 79 -2.18 -6.40 -12.46
C ILE A 79 -0.71 -6.74 -12.64
N TYR A 80 -0.29 -7.81 -11.96
CA TYR A 80 1.01 -8.41 -12.15
C TYR A 80 0.86 -9.80 -12.76
N VAL A 81 1.67 -10.09 -13.78
CA VAL A 81 1.85 -11.44 -14.29
C VAL A 81 3.31 -11.79 -14.13
N THR A 82 3.60 -12.76 -13.27
CA THR A 82 4.95 -13.24 -12.99
C THR A 82 5.14 -14.63 -13.58
N TRP A 83 6.20 -14.79 -14.36
CA TRP A 83 6.69 -16.07 -14.86
C TRP A 83 8.00 -16.40 -14.16
N ASN A 84 7.98 -17.43 -13.30
CA ASN A 84 9.18 -17.95 -12.66
C ASN A 84 9.85 -18.97 -13.59
N ILE A 85 11.05 -18.64 -14.05
CA ILE A 85 11.87 -19.47 -14.95
C ILE A 85 12.48 -20.62 -14.13
N ASP A 86 12.98 -20.30 -12.94
CA ASP A 86 13.44 -21.25 -11.91
C ASP A 86 13.13 -20.69 -10.50
N ASP A 87 13.68 -21.33 -9.45
CA ASP A 87 13.44 -20.94 -8.05
C ASP A 87 13.97 -19.55 -7.67
N ARG A 88 14.83 -18.94 -8.50
CA ARG A 88 15.54 -17.67 -8.23
C ARG A 88 15.38 -16.63 -9.34
N HIS A 89 15.00 -17.02 -10.55
CA HIS A 89 14.85 -16.13 -11.70
C HIS A 89 13.40 -16.11 -12.19
N GLY A 90 12.87 -14.91 -12.39
CA GLY A 90 11.55 -14.71 -12.96
C GLY A 90 11.43 -13.39 -13.69
N ILE A 91 10.42 -13.29 -14.55
CA ILE A 91 10.05 -12.09 -15.28
C ILE A 91 8.67 -11.66 -14.78
N ARG A 92 8.49 -10.37 -14.48
CA ARG A 92 7.22 -9.80 -14.04
C ARG A 92 6.79 -8.68 -14.96
N LEU A 93 5.58 -8.81 -15.50
CA LEU A 93 4.89 -7.77 -16.25
C LEU A 93 3.93 -7.03 -15.32
N LEU A 94 3.93 -5.70 -15.39
CA LEU A 94 3.03 -4.81 -14.66
C LEU A 94 2.13 -4.08 -15.67
N ALA A 95 0.82 -4.13 -15.45
CA ALA A 95 -0.13 -3.21 -16.06
C ALA A 95 -0.85 -2.43 -14.96
N ALA A 96 -0.69 -1.10 -14.95
CA ALA A 96 -1.32 -0.20 -13.99
C ALA A 96 -2.07 0.91 -14.74
N PRO A 97 -3.24 0.60 -15.34
CA PRO A 97 -4.02 1.60 -16.06
C PRO A 97 -4.57 2.63 -15.06
N PHE A 98 -4.14 3.88 -15.22
CA PHE A 98 -4.65 5.00 -14.43
C PHE A 98 -4.69 6.26 -15.31
N SER A 99 -5.82 6.96 -15.31
CA SER A 99 -6.00 8.23 -16.00
C SER A 99 -6.94 9.11 -15.19
N LEU A 100 -6.61 10.39 -15.12
CA LEU A 100 -7.39 11.42 -14.45
C LEU A 100 -7.56 12.58 -15.43
N THR A 101 -8.79 13.08 -15.55
CA THR A 101 -9.11 14.23 -16.41
C THR A 101 -9.77 15.29 -15.56
N GLU A 102 -9.14 16.44 -15.48
CA GLU A 102 -9.62 17.60 -14.73
C GLU A 102 -9.48 18.85 -15.59
N THR A 103 -10.21 19.90 -15.23
CA THR A 103 -10.13 21.21 -15.88
C THR A 103 -9.78 22.25 -14.83
N GLY A 104 -8.91 23.18 -15.17
CA GLY A 104 -8.81 24.40 -14.40
C GLY A 104 -8.12 25.53 -15.12
N THR A 105 -8.17 26.68 -14.48
CA THR A 105 -7.59 27.93 -14.95
C THR A 105 -6.38 28.23 -14.07
N PRO A 106 -5.20 28.46 -14.67
CA PRO A 106 -4.02 28.86 -13.91
C PRO A 106 -4.23 30.18 -13.14
#